data_AF-A0A0L6JK20-F1
#
_entry.id   AF-A0A0L6JK20-F1
#
_cell.length_a   1.000
_cell.length_b   1.000
_cell.length_c   1.000
_cell.angle_alpha   90.00
_cell.angle_beta   90.00
_cell.angle_gamma   90.00
#
_symmetry.space_group_name_H-M   'P 1'
#
loop_
_entity.id
_entity.type
_entity.pdbx_description
1 polymer ?
#
loop_
_entity_poly.entity_id
_entity_poly.type
_entity_poly.pdbx_seq_one_letter_code
_entity_poly.pdbx_strand_id
1 'polypeptide(L)'
;MLSCMDPEKGHSVYMCCDCGEAKILPHSCKSRICTVCGKKHADEWAEKVNKEMYAVPYRHIILTVSDKLWSYFEGNSTLQKLMLDTAAKVMKG
;
A
#
# COMPACT_ATOMS: atom_id res chain seq x y z
N MET A 1 23.07 -0.55 0.43
CA MET A 1 22.26 0.26 1.36
C MET A 1 21.42 1.24 0.56
N LEU A 2 20.14 1.42 0.90
CA LEU A 2 19.30 2.42 0.24
C LEU A 2 19.73 3.81 0.73
N SER A 3 19.94 4.74 -0.20
CA SER A 3 20.34 6.12 0.11
C SER A 3 19.33 7.07 -0.50
N CYS A 4 18.11 6.97 -0.01
CA CYS A 4 17.02 7.83 -0.43
C CYS A 4 17.22 9.22 0.16
N MET A 5 17.00 10.26 -0.66
CA MET A 5 17.17 11.66 -0.25
C MET A 5 18.60 12.02 0.20
N ASP A 6 19.58 11.28 -0.31
CA ASP A 6 20.99 11.57 -0.07
C ASP A 6 21.49 12.56 -1.16
N PRO A 7 21.80 13.82 -0.81
CA PRO A 7 22.26 14.81 -1.78
C PRO A 7 23.57 14.43 -2.45
N GLU A 8 24.42 13.63 -1.79
CA GLU A 8 25.71 13.19 -2.36
C GLU A 8 25.52 12.20 -3.51
N LYS A 9 24.34 11.55 -3.59
CA LYS A 9 24.02 10.57 -4.63
C LYS A 9 23.16 11.12 -5.77
N GLY A 10 22.92 12.42 -5.77
CA GLY A 10 22.16 13.11 -6.81
C GLY A 10 21.09 14.02 -6.22
N HIS A 11 21.07 15.25 -6.70
CA HIS A 11 20.07 16.25 -6.33
C HIS A 11 19.82 17.20 -7.49
N SER A 12 18.68 17.88 -7.45
CA SER A 12 18.35 18.98 -8.36
C SER A 12 18.33 20.29 -7.58
N VAL A 13 18.83 21.37 -8.18
CA VAL A 13 18.78 22.71 -7.58
C VAL A 13 17.72 23.53 -8.31
N TYR A 14 16.80 24.11 -7.55
CA TYR A 14 15.77 25.01 -8.06
C TYR A 14 16.03 26.40 -7.51
N MET A 15 15.97 27.42 -8.37
CA MET A 15 16.17 28.81 -7.98
C MET A 15 14.91 29.60 -8.29
N CYS A 16 14.45 30.41 -7.34
CA CYS A 16 13.37 31.34 -7.57
C CYS A 16 13.87 32.53 -8.39
N CYS A 17 13.19 32.84 -9.49
CA CYS A 17 13.55 33.97 -10.35
C CYS A 17 13.29 35.33 -9.71
N ASP A 18 12.40 35.42 -8.73
CA ASP A 18 11.97 36.70 -8.13
C ASP A 18 12.84 37.11 -6.93
N CYS A 19 13.19 36.18 -6.04
CA CYS A 19 13.98 36.46 -4.84
C CYS A 19 15.40 35.87 -4.88
N GLY A 20 15.74 35.07 -5.88
CA GLY A 20 17.04 34.42 -6.01
C GLY A 20 17.30 33.26 -5.03
N GLU A 21 16.33 32.89 -4.19
CA GLU A 21 16.48 31.80 -3.23
C GLU A 21 16.61 30.45 -3.96
N ALA A 22 17.63 29.67 -3.59
CA ALA A 22 17.90 28.36 -4.15
C ALA A 22 17.55 27.24 -3.15
N LYS A 23 16.89 26.19 -3.63
CA LYS A 23 16.58 24.97 -2.88
C LYS A 23 17.20 23.75 -3.54
N ILE A 24 17.85 22.94 -2.73
CA ILE A 24 18.40 21.65 -3.12
C ILE A 24 17.37 20.57 -2.83
N LEU A 25 17.03 19.77 -3.84
CA LEU A 25 16.12 18.64 -3.74
C LEU A 25 16.86 17.34 -4.07
N PRO A 26 17.28 16.57 -3.04
CA PRO A 26 17.85 15.25 -3.21
C PRO A 26 16.91 14.30 -3.95
N HIS A 27 17.48 13.38 -4.72
CA HIS A 27 16.67 12.42 -5.49
C HIS A 27 16.17 11.27 -4.61
N SER A 28 14.96 10.82 -4.90
CA SER A 28 14.37 9.64 -4.28
C SER A 28 15.00 8.37 -4.85
N CYS A 29 15.19 7.32 -4.03
CA CYS A 29 15.71 6.03 -4.52
C CYS A 29 14.70 5.20 -5.33
N LYS A 30 13.41 5.59 -5.35
CA LYS A 30 12.30 4.91 -6.07
C LYS A 30 12.13 3.42 -5.71
N SER A 31 12.64 3.00 -4.56
CA SER A 31 12.51 1.61 -4.10
C SER A 31 11.24 1.41 -3.29
N ARG A 32 10.52 0.31 -3.52
CA ARG A 32 9.29 -0.05 -2.78
C ARG A 32 9.52 -0.34 -1.30
N ILE A 33 10.73 -0.80 -0.93
CA ILE A 33 11.09 -1.11 0.47
C ILE A 33 11.59 0.12 1.24
N CYS A 34 11.87 1.23 0.56
CA CYS A 34 12.14 2.49 1.23
C CYS A 34 10.84 3.04 1.81
N THR A 35 10.82 3.45 3.08
CA THR A 35 9.62 3.98 3.73
C THR A 35 9.07 5.23 3.04
N VAL A 36 9.95 6.14 2.59
CA VAL A 36 9.58 7.38 1.89
C VAL A 36 9.00 7.08 0.51
N CYS A 37 9.70 6.30 -0.31
CA CYS A 37 9.24 6.00 -1.67
C CYS A 37 8.09 5.00 -1.68
N GLY A 38 8.14 4.00 -0.82
CA GLY A 38 7.14 2.97 -0.65
C GLY A 38 5.78 3.54 -0.26
N LYS A 39 5.73 4.53 0.64
CA LYS A 39 4.49 5.26 0.94
C LYS A 39 3.91 5.91 -0.32
N LYS A 40 4.73 6.67 -1.06
CA LYS A 40 4.28 7.31 -2.31
C LYS A 40 3.72 6.28 -3.30
N HIS A 41 4.39 5.15 -3.46
CA HIS A 41 3.90 4.07 -4.32
C HIS A 41 2.58 3.45 -3.82
N ALA A 42 2.41 3.29 -2.51
CA ALA A 42 1.17 2.79 -1.92
C ALA A 42 0.01 3.77 -2.14
N ASP A 43 0.27 5.08 -1.97
CA ASP A 43 -0.73 6.13 -2.19
C ASP A 43 -1.13 6.22 -3.67
N GLU A 44 -0.16 6.22 -4.59
CA GLU A 44 -0.40 6.19 -6.06
C GLU A 44 -1.22 4.96 -6.47
N TRP A 45 -0.92 3.79 -5.89
CA TRP A 45 -1.67 2.57 -6.15
C TRP A 45 -3.09 2.63 -5.59
N ALA A 46 -3.26 3.14 -4.37
CA ALA A 46 -4.58 3.30 -3.75
C ALA A 46 -5.47 4.25 -4.56
N GLU A 47 -4.91 5.37 -5.05
CA GLU A 47 -5.63 6.31 -5.89
C GLU A 47 -6.04 5.67 -7.23
N LYS A 48 -5.15 4.87 -7.84
CA LYS A 48 -5.46 4.14 -9.05
C LYS A 48 -6.62 3.15 -8.84
N VAL A 49 -6.55 2.33 -7.80
CA VAL A 49 -7.62 1.37 -7.47
C VAL A 49 -8.93 2.10 -7.21
N ASN A 50 -8.90 3.22 -6.48
CA ASN A 50 -10.08 4.02 -6.20
C ASN A 50 -10.73 4.60 -7.46
N LYS A 51 -9.94 4.97 -8.49
CA LYS A 51 -10.46 5.44 -9.79
C LYS A 51 -11.13 4.34 -10.60
N GLU A 52 -10.69 3.08 -10.43
CA GLU A 52 -11.25 1.92 -11.11
C GLU A 52 -12.47 1.32 -10.37
N MET A 53 -12.70 1.72 -9.11
CA MET A 53 -13.81 1.27 -8.28
C MET A 53 -15.14 1.96 -8.64
N TYR A 54 -16.24 1.22 -8.49
CA TYR A 54 -17.60 1.75 -8.63
C TYR A 54 -17.95 2.68 -7.47
N ALA A 55 -18.70 3.75 -7.73
CA ALA A 55 -19.18 4.68 -6.72
C ALA A 55 -20.34 4.10 -5.89
N VAL A 56 -20.08 3.01 -5.16
CA VAL A 56 -21.05 2.31 -4.30
C VAL A 56 -20.48 2.10 -2.89
N PRO A 57 -21.32 1.95 -1.86
CA PRO A 57 -20.84 1.60 -0.53
C PRO A 57 -20.16 0.22 -0.52
N TYR A 58 -18.89 0.18 -0.13
CA TYR A 58 -18.14 -1.06 0.05
C TYR A 58 -18.21 -1.54 1.50
N ARG A 59 -18.33 -2.86 1.71
CA ARG A 59 -18.21 -3.51 3.01
C ARG A 59 -16.94 -4.36 3.02
N HIS A 60 -16.03 -4.07 3.94
CA HIS A 60 -14.85 -4.91 4.19
C HIS A 60 -15.14 -5.85 5.36
N ILE A 61 -14.90 -7.14 5.16
CA ILE A 61 -14.94 -8.14 6.23
C ILE A 61 -13.55 -8.76 6.37
N ILE A 62 -13.08 -8.80 7.61
CA ILE A 62 -11.86 -9.53 7.97
C ILE A 62 -12.30 -10.72 8.81
N LEU A 63 -12.11 -11.92 8.28
CA LEU A 63 -12.28 -13.15 9.02
C LEU A 63 -10.95 -13.55 9.64
N THR A 64 -10.90 -13.57 10.96
CA THR A 64 -9.74 -14.04 11.70
C THR A 64 -10.02 -15.42 12.29
N VAL A 65 -9.07 -16.33 12.12
CA VAL A 65 -9.09 -17.66 12.73
C VAL A 65 -7.98 -17.73 13.78
N SER A 66 -8.25 -18.40 14.90
CA SER A 66 -7.23 -18.64 15.94
C SER A 66 -6.05 -19.41 15.35
N ASP A 67 -4.84 -19.01 15.75
CA ASP A 67 -3.58 -19.72 15.55
C ASP A 67 -3.70 -21.26 15.65
N LYS A 68 -4.39 -21.76 16.68
CA LYS A 68 -4.58 -23.20 16.91
C LYS A 68 -5.37 -23.92 15.83
N LEU A 69 -6.17 -23.19 15.06
CA LEU A 69 -7.04 -23.74 14.03
C LEU A 69 -6.43 -23.66 12.63
N TRP A 70 -5.41 -22.83 12.41
CA TRP A 70 -4.84 -22.61 11.07
C TRP A 70 -4.28 -23.87 10.41
N SER A 71 -3.68 -24.77 11.19
CA SER A 71 -3.16 -26.06 10.69
C SER A 71 -4.24 -26.94 10.05
N TYR A 72 -5.51 -26.76 10.42
CA TYR A 72 -6.63 -27.48 9.80
C TYR A 72 -7.05 -26.87 8.46
N PHE A 73 -6.81 -25.58 8.26
CA PHE A 73 -7.15 -24.87 7.02
C PHE A 73 -6.04 -24.98 5.98
N GLU A 74 -4.78 -25.14 6.40
CA GLU A 74 -3.65 -25.30 5.49
C GLU A 74 -3.83 -26.54 4.60
N GLY A 75 -3.77 -26.35 3.28
CA GLY A 75 -3.99 -27.42 2.30
C GLY A 75 -5.44 -27.95 2.20
N ASN A 76 -6.38 -27.45 3.00
CA ASN A 76 -7.78 -27.91 2.99
C ASN A 76 -8.72 -26.89 2.33
N SER A 77 -8.92 -27.03 1.03
CA SER A 77 -9.77 -26.13 0.23
C SER A 77 -11.23 -26.11 0.67
N THR A 78 -11.75 -27.22 1.22
CA THR A 78 -13.14 -27.31 1.70
C THR A 78 -13.36 -26.41 2.91
N LEU A 79 -12.45 -26.46 3.90
CA LEU A 79 -12.55 -25.61 5.09
C LEU A 79 -12.29 -24.14 4.75
N GLN A 80 -11.34 -23.85 3.85
CA GLN A 80 -11.12 -22.49 3.36
C GLN A 80 -12.37 -21.92 2.67
N LYS A 81 -13.04 -22.73 1.84
CA LYS A 81 -14.30 -22.34 1.20
C LYS A 81 -15.41 -22.09 2.23
N LEU A 82 -15.54 -22.96 3.23
CA LEU A 82 -16.50 -22.77 4.33
C LEU A 82 -16.27 -21.44 5.06
N MET A 83 -15.02 -21.06 5.27
CA MET A 83 -14.65 -19.79 5.90
C MET A 83 -15.17 -18.60 5.07
N LEU A 84 -14.87 -18.58 3.77
CA LEU A 84 -15.30 -17.54 2.84
C LEU A 84 -16.84 -17.48 2.71
N ASP A 85 -17.50 -18.64 2.60
CA ASP A 85 -18.95 -18.74 2.54
C ASP A 85 -19.61 -18.20 3.82
N THR A 86 -18.97 -18.40 4.97
CA THR A 86 -19.46 -17.88 6.25
C THR A 86 -19.37 -16.34 6.30
N ALA A 87 -18.27 -15.73 5.83
CA ALA A 87 -18.20 -14.27 5.66
C ALA A 87 -19.32 -13.76 4.75
N ALA A 88 -19.51 -14.42 3.61
CA ALA A 88 -20.50 -14.00 2.64
C ALA A 88 -21.93 -14.05 3.21
N LYS A 89 -22.23 -15.03 4.08
CA LYS A 89 -23.53 -15.10 4.79
C LYS A 89 -23.71 -13.94 5.76
N VAL A 90 -22.67 -13.56 6.50
CA VAL A 90 -22.72 -12.42 7.44
C VAL A 90 -23.03 -11.10 6.71
N MET A 91 -22.57 -10.92 5.46
CA MET A 91 -22.89 -9.72 4.67
C MET A 91 -24.36 -9.61 4.23
N LYS A 92 -25.10 -10.72 4.21
CA LYS A 92 -26.48 -10.78 3.70
C LYS A 92 -27.53 -10.44 4.77
N GLY A 93 -27.13 -10.31 6.03
CA GLY A 93 -27.95 -9.73 7.10
C GLY A 93 -27.84 -8.22 7.12
#